data_AF-A0A7V9CJ51-F1
#
_entry.id   AF-A0A7V9CJ51-F1
#
_cell.length_a   1.000
_cell.length_b   1.000
_cell.length_c   1.000
_cell.angle_alpha   90.00
_cell.angle_beta   90.00
_cell.angle_gamma   90.00
#
_symmetry.space_group_name_H-M   'P 1'
#
loop_
_entity.id
_entity.type
_entity.pdbx_description
1 polymer ?
#
loop_
_entity_poly.entity_id
_entity_poly.type
_entity_poly.pdbx_seq_one_letter_code
_entity_poly.pdbx_strand_id
1 'polypeptide(L)'
;MIAPARQAACEVLRTVESGRYDLATALAAVRDTLPDARDRALLTDLATGVQRWRLTLDFFIHALTGRHVADLDPEVLASLRLGLYQLQHAS
;
A
#
# COMPACT_ATOMS: atom_id res chain seq x y z
N MET A 1 -14.34 8.23 9.61
CA MET A 1 -13.50 8.21 8.38
C MET A 1 -13.93 6.99 7.56
N ILE A 2 -14.09 7.11 6.24
CA ILE A 2 -14.76 6.08 5.42
C ILE A 2 -13.87 4.83 5.19
N ALA A 3 -12.55 4.91 5.39
CA ALA A 3 -11.66 3.75 5.24
C ALA A 3 -10.30 3.91 5.97
N PRO A 4 -10.27 3.92 7.31
CA PRO A 4 -9.05 4.25 8.08
C PRO A 4 -7.88 3.29 7.79
N ALA A 5 -8.12 1.98 7.67
CA ALA A 5 -7.07 1.00 7.35
C ALA A 5 -6.44 1.22 5.96
N ARG A 6 -7.24 1.59 4.94
CA ARG A 6 -6.74 1.84 3.58
C ARG A 6 -5.91 3.11 3.51
N GLN A 7 -6.33 4.16 4.20
CA GLN A 7 -5.57 5.42 4.27
C GLN A 7 -4.23 5.20 4.98
N ALA A 8 -4.24 4.51 6.11
CA ALA A 8 -3.02 4.12 6.81
C ALA A 8 -2.10 3.24 5.94
N ALA A 9 -2.65 2.33 5.14
CA ALA A 9 -1.86 1.50 4.23
C ALA A 9 -1.18 2.35 3.14
N CYS A 10 -1.89 3.31 2.52
CA CYS A 10 -1.28 4.24 1.57
C CYS A 10 -0.13 5.06 2.21
N GLU A 11 -0.30 5.51 3.45
CA GLU A 11 0.75 6.25 4.18
C GLU A 11 1.98 5.37 4.43
N VAL A 12 1.78 4.14 4.89
CA VAL A 12 2.86 3.16 5.10
C VAL A 12 3.60 2.91 3.78
N LEU A 13 2.88 2.63 2.70
CA LEU A 13 3.49 2.34 1.39
C LEU A 13 4.32 3.51 0.87
N ARG A 14 3.78 4.73 0.91
CA ARG A 14 4.54 5.94 0.53
C ARG A 14 5.80 6.13 1.38
N THR A 15 5.70 5.89 2.68
CA THR A 15 6.84 6.03 3.60
C THR A 15 7.94 5.03 3.26
N VAL A 16 7.58 3.78 2.96
CA VAL A 16 8.56 2.76 2.55
C VAL A 16 9.15 3.08 1.17
N GLU A 17 8.34 3.54 0.23
CA GLU A 17 8.79 3.88 -1.13
C GLU A 17 9.72 5.09 -1.16
N SER A 18 9.52 6.07 -0.28
CA SER A 18 10.46 7.19 -0.09
C SER A 18 11.82 6.79 0.49
N GLY A 19 11.97 5.54 0.96
CA GLY A 19 13.18 5.07 1.63
C GLY A 19 13.36 5.62 3.05
N ARG A 20 12.37 6.33 3.60
CA ARG A 20 12.44 6.91 4.95
C ARG A 20 12.47 5.84 6.04
N TYR A 21 11.63 4.81 5.91
CA TYR A 21 11.54 3.68 6.83
C TYR A 21 11.39 2.37 6.07
N ASP A 22 11.84 1.26 6.66
CA ASP A 22 11.45 -0.07 6.20
C ASP A 22 9.97 -0.35 6.53
N LEU A 23 9.44 -1.45 5.98
CA LEU A 23 8.03 -1.82 6.14
C LEU A 23 7.63 -2.05 7.60
N ALA A 24 8.46 -2.70 8.40
CA ALA A 24 8.14 -3.01 9.79
C ALA A 24 8.09 -1.74 10.63
N THR A 25 9.06 -0.85 10.43
CA THR A 25 9.14 0.45 11.10
C THR A 25 7.95 1.36 10.71
N ALA A 26 7.61 1.43 9.41
CA ALA A 26 6.47 2.20 8.93
C ALA A 26 5.13 1.66 9.47
N LEU A 27 4.96 0.34 9.50
CA LEU A 27 3.77 -0.29 10.09
C LEU A 27 3.65 0.02 11.59
N ALA A 28 4.73 -0.11 12.36
CA ALA A 28 4.72 0.17 13.79
C ALA A 28 4.32 1.62 14.10
N ALA A 29 4.73 2.58 13.26
CA ALA A 29 4.41 3.99 13.45
C ALA A 29 2.93 4.32 13.30
N VAL A 30 2.20 3.61 12.42
CA VAL A 30 0.80 3.94 12.08
C VAL A 30 -0.20 2.98 12.74
N ARG A 31 0.17 1.72 12.96
CA ARG A 31 -0.75 0.67 13.39
C ARG A 31 -1.51 1.01 14.68
N ASP A 32 -0.82 1.55 15.67
CA ASP A 32 -1.43 1.80 16.99
C ASP A 32 -2.28 3.08 17.03
N THR A 33 -2.30 3.86 15.93
CA THR A 33 -3.22 4.99 15.73
C THR A 33 -4.63 4.53 15.35
N LEU A 34 -4.79 3.29 14.88
CA LEU A 34 -6.08 2.72 14.49
C LEU A 34 -6.78 2.12 15.72
N PRO A 35 -8.00 2.59 16.08
CA PRO A 35 -8.69 2.13 17.28
C PRO A 35 -9.22 0.69 17.15
N ASP A 36 -9.70 0.30 15.96
CA ASP A 36 -10.25 -1.03 15.71
C ASP A 36 -9.15 -2.06 15.42
N ALA A 37 -9.21 -3.21 16.11
CA ALA A 37 -8.32 -4.34 15.87
C ALA A 37 -8.44 -4.91 14.44
N ARG A 38 -9.64 -4.86 13.85
CA ARG A 38 -9.88 -5.29 12.47
C ARG A 38 -9.19 -4.38 11.48
N ASP A 39 -9.21 -3.07 11.72
CA ASP A 39 -8.48 -2.10 10.89
C ASP A 39 -6.97 -2.30 11.00
N ARG A 40 -6.44 -2.60 12.20
CA ARG A 40 -5.02 -2.93 12.39
C ARG A 40 -4.59 -4.19 11.64
N ALA A 41 -5.43 -5.23 11.67
CA ALA A 41 -5.19 -6.46 10.94
C ALA A 41 -5.22 -6.19 9.42
N LEU A 42 -6.24 -5.46 8.95
CA LEU A 42 -6.38 -5.10 7.54
C LEU A 42 -5.22 -4.23 7.04
N LEU A 43 -4.79 -3.23 7.82
CA LEU A 43 -3.60 -2.44 7.51
C LEU A 43 -2.37 -3.33 7.28
N THR A 44 -2.13 -4.27 8.20
CA THR A 44 -0.96 -5.15 8.15
C THR A 44 -1.00 -6.05 6.91
N ASP A 45 -2.17 -6.62 6.62
CA ASP A 45 -2.37 -7.45 5.42
C ASP A 45 -2.15 -6.65 4.13
N LEU A 46 -2.76 -5.47 4.02
CA LEU A 46 -2.64 -4.61 2.84
C LEU A 46 -1.20 -4.17 2.59
N ALA A 47 -0.50 -3.64 3.60
CA ALA A 47 0.86 -3.14 3.42
C ALA A 47 1.85 -4.27 3.12
N THR A 48 1.73 -5.40 3.83
CA THR A 48 2.61 -6.56 3.63
C THR A 48 2.33 -7.24 2.29
N GLY A 49 1.06 -7.36 1.94
CA GLY A 49 0.60 -7.95 0.68
C GLY A 49 1.07 -7.14 -0.53
N VAL A 50 0.88 -5.82 -0.52
CA VAL A 50 1.38 -4.95 -1.59
C VAL A 50 2.90 -5.09 -1.75
N GLN A 51 3.67 -5.09 -0.67
CA GLN A 51 5.13 -5.23 -0.78
C GLN A 51 5.56 -6.62 -1.25
N ARG A 52 4.85 -7.67 -0.83
CA ARG A 52 5.08 -9.04 -1.30
C ARG A 52 4.86 -9.18 -2.81
N TRP A 53 3.81 -8.54 -3.33
CA TRP A 53 3.40 -8.64 -4.74
C TRP A 53 3.86 -7.47 -5.61
N ARG A 54 4.70 -6.58 -5.09
CA ARG A 54 5.05 -5.29 -5.73
C ARG A 54 5.47 -5.44 -7.20
N LEU A 55 6.33 -6.39 -7.53
CA LEU A 55 6.81 -6.58 -8.90
C LEU A 55 5.67 -6.98 -9.87
N THR A 56 4.77 -7.84 -9.42
CA THR A 56 3.59 -8.26 -10.18
C THR A 56 2.60 -7.11 -10.34
N LEU A 57 2.35 -6.35 -9.26
CA LEU A 57 1.49 -5.17 -9.31
C LEU A 57 2.07 -4.12 -10.26
N ASP A 58 3.38 -3.85 -10.19
CA ASP A 58 4.06 -2.89 -11.07
C ASP A 58 4.00 -3.30 -12.54
N PHE A 59 4.11 -4.60 -12.82
CA PHE A 59 3.89 -5.14 -14.17
C PHE A 59 2.48 -4.82 -14.68
N PHE A 60 1.45 -5.04 -13.87
CA PHE A 60 0.07 -4.72 -14.25
C PHE A 60 -0.16 -3.21 -14.40
N ILE A 61 0.40 -2.39 -13.51
CA ILE A 61 0.30 -0.93 -13.61
C ILE A 61 0.92 -0.45 -14.93
N HIS A 62 2.10 -0.96 -15.28
CA HIS A 62 2.73 -0.62 -16.54
C HIS A 62 1.86 -1.04 -17.74
N ALA A 63 1.35 -2.27 -17.74
CA ALA A 63 0.51 -2.79 -18.81
C ALA A 63 -0.81 -2.00 -18.98
N LEU A 64 -1.41 -1.53 -17.89
CA LEU A 64 -2.68 -0.79 -17.91
C LEU A 64 -2.54 0.70 -18.22
N THR A 65 -1.41 1.31 -17.81
CA THR A 65 -1.20 2.77 -17.96
C THR A 65 -0.32 3.14 -19.14
N GLY A 66 0.49 2.20 -19.65
CA GLY A 66 1.53 2.46 -20.66
C GLY A 66 2.71 3.29 -20.14
N ARG A 67 2.78 3.59 -18.83
CA ARG A 67 3.82 4.42 -18.20
C ARG A 67 4.72 3.56 -17.33
N HIS A 68 6.00 3.92 -17.20
CA HIS A 68 6.83 3.28 -16.18
C HIS A 68 6.39 3.76 -14.80
N VAL A 69 6.44 2.87 -13.80
CA VAL A 69 6.02 3.22 -12.44
C VAL A 69 6.83 4.38 -11.84
N ALA A 70 8.07 4.56 -12.27
CA ALA A 70 8.92 5.68 -11.87
C ALA A 70 8.45 7.05 -12.40
N ASP A 71 7.61 7.06 -13.43
CA ASP A 71 7.06 8.30 -14.00
C ASP A 71 5.73 8.72 -13.35
N LEU A 72 5.13 7.83 -12.55
CA LEU A 72 3.86 8.08 -11.88
C LEU A 72 4.08 8.88 -10.60
N ASP A 73 3.13 9.76 -10.29
CA ASP A 73 3.12 10.46 -9.00
C ASP A 73 3.10 9.42 -7.86
N PRO A 74 3.95 9.56 -6.82
CA PRO A 74 4.06 8.56 -5.75
C PRO A 74 2.73 8.28 -5.02
N GLU A 75 1.86 9.28 -4.89
CA GLU A 75 0.55 9.12 -4.25
C GLU A 75 -0.39 8.26 -5.11
N VAL A 76 -0.37 8.52 -6.42
CA VAL A 76 -1.13 7.75 -7.40
C VAL A 76 -0.61 6.32 -7.46
N LEU A 77 0.71 6.14 -7.47
CA LEU A 77 1.34 4.82 -7.54
C LEU A 77 0.99 3.96 -6.32
N ALA A 78 1.08 4.51 -5.10
CA ALA A 78 0.69 3.80 -3.88
C ALA A 78 -0.79 3.39 -3.92
N SER A 79 -1.67 4.28 -4.40
CA SER A 79 -3.11 4.01 -4.53
C SER A 79 -3.40 2.92 -5.57
N LEU A 80 -2.72 2.94 -6.71
CA LEU A 80 -2.85 1.92 -7.76
C LEU A 80 -2.38 0.55 -7.27
N ARG A 81 -1.22 0.49 -6.62
CA ARG A 81 -0.70 -0.76 -6.03
C ARG A 81 -1.67 -1.33 -4.99
N LEU A 82 -2.17 -0.49 -4.09
CA LEU A 82 -3.12 -0.90 -3.06
C LEU A 82 -4.43 -1.41 -3.67
N GLY A 83 -5.01 -0.69 -4.62
CA GLY A 83 -6.25 -1.06 -5.28
C GLY A 83 -6.12 -2.37 -6.07
N LEU A 84 -5.03 -2.53 -6.84
CA LEU A 84 -4.77 -3.77 -7.58
C LEU A 84 -4.58 -4.96 -6.65
N TYR A 85 -3.83 -4.80 -5.55
CA TYR A 85 -3.69 -5.87 -4.56
C TYR A 85 -5.05 -6.29 -4.00
N GLN A 86 -5.92 -5.33 -3.68
CA GLN A 86 -7.25 -5.64 -3.17
C GLN A 86 -8.11 -6.41 -4.18
N LEU A 87 -8.10 -6.01 -5.44
CA LEU A 87 -8.85 -6.68 -6.49
C LEU A 87 -8.34 -8.10 -6.80
N GLN A 88 -7.03 -8.34 -6.63
CA GLN A 88 -6.41 -9.63 -6.96
C GLN A 88 -6.40 -10.62 -5.78
N HIS A 89 -6.34 -10.11 -4.55
CA HIS A 89 -5.99 -10.95 -3.39
C HIS A 89 -6.83 -10.71 -2.13
N ALA A 90 -7.49 -9.56 -1.98
CA ALA A 90 -8.17 -9.19 -0.73
C ALA A 90 -9.70 -9.11 -0.86
N SER A 91 -10.27 -9.91 -1.77
CA SER A 91 -11.72 -10.08 -1.95
C SER A 91 -12.34 -10.97 -0.87
#